data_AF-A0A963HN12-F1
#
_entry.id   AF-A0A963HN12-F1
#
_cell.length_a   1.000
_cell.length_b   1.000
_cell.length_c   1.000
_cell.angle_alpha   90.00
_cell.angle_beta   90.00
_cell.angle_gamma   90.00
#
_symmetry.space_group_name_H-M   'P 1'
#
loop_
_entity.id
_entity.type
_entity.pdbx_description
1 polymer ?
#
loop_
_entity_poly.entity_id
_entity_poly.type
_entity_poly.pdbx_seq_one_letter_code
_entity_poly.pdbx_strand_id
1 'polypeptide(L)'
;MKKRKIVINDLMQQQFAYYLTEPEGQHFHPEFKPDLTPKQMLNMGVFGGKYMTDCRDEFPADWFESARLCHERHVPELNFFGVNASQSLTIWREKGWIYADDPRGWFQWYCRYYMGRRCSD
;
A
#
# COMPACT_ATOMS: atom_id res chain seq x y z
N MET A 1 -5.74 -18.16 11.22
CA MET A 1 -6.87 -17.45 10.55
C MET A 1 -7.48 -18.38 9.50
N LYS A 2 -8.79 -18.27 9.18
CA LYS A 2 -9.33 -18.95 7.98
C LYS A 2 -8.86 -18.20 6.73
N LYS A 3 -8.40 -18.93 5.71
CA LYS A 3 -8.00 -18.37 4.42
C LYS A 3 -9.13 -17.50 3.85
N ARG A 4 -8.87 -16.22 3.59
CA ARG A 4 -9.84 -15.24 3.05
C ARG A 4 -9.42 -14.80 1.66
N LYS A 5 -10.33 -14.89 0.68
CA LYS A 5 -10.09 -14.40 -0.68
C LYS A 5 -10.39 -12.90 -0.73
N ILE A 6 -9.49 -12.13 -1.33
CA ILE A 6 -9.67 -10.72 -1.66
C ILE A 6 -9.74 -10.61 -3.18
N VAL A 7 -10.66 -9.80 -3.70
CA VAL A 7 -10.83 -9.55 -5.13
C VAL A 7 -10.76 -8.04 -5.34
N ILE A 8 -9.89 -7.61 -6.26
CA ILE A 8 -9.56 -6.21 -6.52
C ILE A 8 -10.07 -5.83 -7.91
N ASN A 9 -10.78 -4.70 -7.93
CA ASN A 9 -11.22 -4.03 -9.14
C ASN A 9 -11.02 -2.52 -8.94
N ASP A 10 -9.84 -2.02 -9.29
CA ASP A 10 -9.43 -0.62 -9.18
C ASP A 10 -8.80 -0.11 -10.49
N LEU A 11 -8.30 1.13 -10.53
CA LEU A 11 -7.75 1.68 -11.77
C LEU A 11 -6.49 0.96 -12.28
N MET A 12 -5.80 0.17 -11.45
CA MET A 12 -4.56 -0.53 -11.82
C MET A 12 -4.72 -2.03 -12.00
N GLN A 13 -5.72 -2.64 -11.37
CA GLN A 13 -5.95 -4.08 -11.40
C GLN A 13 -7.44 -4.37 -11.57
N GLN A 14 -7.77 -5.23 -12.53
CA GLN A 14 -9.12 -5.68 -12.80
C GLN A 14 -9.19 -7.19 -12.60
N GLN A 15 -10.19 -7.68 -11.85
CA GLN A 15 -10.39 -9.09 -11.55
C GLN A 15 -9.18 -9.79 -10.89
N PHE A 16 -8.26 -9.02 -10.31
CA PHE A 16 -7.12 -9.57 -9.59
C PHE A 16 -7.60 -10.15 -8.25
N ALA A 17 -7.03 -11.28 -7.83
CA ALA A 17 -7.40 -11.89 -6.57
C ALA A 17 -6.21 -12.52 -5.87
N TYR A 18 -6.17 -12.39 -4.56
CA TYR A 18 -5.19 -13.03 -3.71
C TYR A 18 -5.83 -13.54 -2.42
N TYR A 19 -5.07 -14.29 -1.65
CA TYR A 19 -5.53 -14.83 -0.37
C TYR A 19 -4.76 -14.23 0.80
N LEU A 20 -5.51 -13.96 1.86
CA LEU A 20 -4.96 -13.71 3.19
C LEU A 20 -4.91 -15.04 3.94
N THR A 21 -3.72 -15.40 4.39
CA THR A 21 -3.44 -16.67 5.09
C THR A 21 -3.04 -16.43 6.54
N GLU A 22 -2.50 -15.26 6.85
CA GLU A 22 -2.07 -14.88 8.20
C GLU A 22 -2.97 -13.81 8.82
N PRO A 23 -3.04 -13.72 10.17
CA PRO A 23 -3.71 -12.59 10.82
C PRO A 23 -3.07 -11.26 10.47
N GLU A 24 -3.88 -10.19 10.49
CA GLU A 24 -3.40 -8.83 10.30
C GLU A 24 -2.32 -8.47 11.33
N GLY A 25 -1.23 -7.86 10.86
CA GLY A 25 -0.14 -7.39 11.73
C GLY A 25 0.71 -8.50 12.35
N GLN A 26 0.56 -9.77 11.93
CA GLN A 26 1.20 -10.92 12.57
C GLN A 26 1.99 -11.78 11.59
N HIS A 27 2.87 -12.63 12.16
CA HIS A 27 3.66 -13.65 11.47
C HIS A 27 4.46 -13.10 10.26
N PHE A 28 5.10 -11.96 10.46
CA PHE A 28 6.05 -11.43 9.49
C PHE A 28 7.31 -12.30 9.45
N HIS A 29 8.03 -12.21 8.33
CA HIS A 29 9.36 -12.79 8.20
C HIS A 29 10.23 -12.26 9.35
N PRO A 30 11.05 -13.10 10.01
CA PRO A 30 11.80 -12.68 11.20
C PRO A 30 12.70 -11.44 11.00
N GLU A 31 13.16 -11.23 9.77
CA GLU A 31 14.00 -10.07 9.40
C GLU A 31 13.19 -8.83 9.04
N PHE A 32 11.88 -8.97 8.78
CA PHE A 32 11.01 -7.84 8.45
C PHE A 32 10.44 -7.21 9.72
N LYS A 33 11.08 -6.13 10.17
CA LYS A 33 10.75 -5.39 11.40
C LYS A 33 10.41 -3.94 11.06
N PRO A 34 9.21 -3.67 10.52
CA PRO A 34 8.82 -2.31 10.17
C PRO A 34 8.61 -1.47 11.43
N ASP A 35 9.15 -0.26 11.44
CA ASP A 35 8.93 0.71 12.54
C ASP A 35 7.52 1.32 12.52
N LEU A 36 6.91 1.39 11.34
CA LEU A 36 5.62 2.05 11.11
C LEU A 36 4.66 1.10 10.41
N THR A 37 3.41 1.06 10.87
CA THR A 37 2.32 0.35 10.21
C THR A 37 1.83 1.10 8.96
N PRO A 38 1.13 0.43 8.02
CA PRO A 38 0.56 1.12 6.87
C PRO A 38 -0.38 2.28 7.26
N LYS A 39 -1.21 2.08 8.28
CA LYS A 39 -2.09 3.13 8.85
C LYS A 39 -1.28 4.33 9.34
N GLN A 40 -0.18 4.11 10.06
CA GLN A 40 0.69 5.19 10.52
C GLN A 40 1.33 5.94 9.34
N MET A 41 1.83 5.23 8.33
CA MET A 41 2.44 5.85 7.15
C MET A 41 1.44 6.68 6.34
N LEU A 42 0.19 6.22 6.20
CA LEU A 42 -0.91 6.97 5.57
C LEU A 42 -1.28 8.23 6.36
N ASN A 43 -1.37 8.13 7.69
CA ASN A 43 -1.64 9.27 8.57
C ASN A 43 -0.52 10.32 8.54
N MET A 44 0.74 9.88 8.47
CA MET A 44 1.90 10.77 8.32
C MET A 44 1.95 11.43 6.94
N GLY A 45 1.32 10.83 5.93
CA GLY A 45 1.25 11.36 4.58
C GLY A 45 2.54 11.18 3.78
N VAL A 46 3.28 10.10 4.00
CA VAL A 46 4.63 9.90 3.43
C VAL A 46 4.69 9.90 1.88
N PHE A 47 3.53 9.87 1.19
CA PHE A 47 3.39 9.91 -0.27
C PHE A 47 2.79 11.22 -0.82
N GLY A 48 2.74 12.30 -0.02
CA GLY A 48 2.30 13.63 -0.48
C GLY A 48 0.89 13.64 -1.07
N GLY A 49 -0.02 12.85 -0.49
CA GLY A 49 -1.43 12.83 -0.85
C GLY A 49 -1.84 11.89 -1.99
N LYS A 50 -1.00 11.73 -3.01
CA LYS A 50 -1.40 11.10 -4.29
C LYS A 50 -1.11 9.59 -4.34
N TYR A 51 -1.50 8.87 -3.30
CA TYR A 51 -1.27 7.42 -3.21
C TYR A 51 -2.43 6.71 -2.48
N MET A 52 -2.78 5.49 -2.90
CA MET A 52 -3.92 4.70 -2.34
C MET A 52 -5.27 5.44 -2.36
N THR A 53 -5.48 6.32 -3.34
CA THR A 53 -6.66 7.19 -3.39
C THR A 53 -7.91 6.53 -3.99
N ASP A 54 -7.75 5.41 -4.69
CA ASP A 54 -8.76 4.71 -5.50
C ASP A 54 -8.92 3.22 -5.15
N CYS A 55 -8.25 2.76 -4.09
CA CYS A 55 -8.27 1.37 -3.63
C CYS A 55 -8.60 1.27 -2.12
N ARG A 56 -9.42 2.18 -1.60
CA ARG A 56 -9.77 2.23 -0.17
C ARG A 56 -10.53 1.00 0.29
N ASP A 57 -11.37 0.44 -0.58
CA ASP A 57 -12.19 -0.74 -0.29
C ASP A 57 -11.35 -2.04 -0.12
N GLU A 58 -10.08 -2.01 -0.52
CA GLU A 58 -9.14 -3.13 -0.32
C GLU A 58 -8.67 -3.24 1.15
N PHE A 59 -8.66 -2.13 1.89
CA PHE A 59 -8.05 -2.05 3.22
C PHE A 59 -9.07 -1.58 4.28
N PRO A 60 -8.78 -1.76 5.58
CA PRO A 60 -9.67 -1.32 6.65
C PRO A 60 -9.99 0.18 6.56
N ALA A 61 -11.26 0.54 6.73
CA ALA A 61 -11.72 1.92 6.60
C ALA A 61 -11.03 2.87 7.59
N ASP A 62 -10.67 2.37 8.79
CA ASP A 62 -9.99 3.13 9.84
C ASP A 62 -8.56 3.53 9.45
N TRP A 63 -7.95 2.90 8.44
CA TRP A 63 -6.67 3.34 7.90
C TRP A 63 -6.77 4.69 7.19
N PHE A 64 -7.95 5.05 6.71
CA PHE A 64 -8.17 6.24 5.90
C PHE A 64 -8.79 7.41 6.66
N GLU A 65 -9.29 7.20 7.89
CA GLU A 65 -9.94 8.25 8.71
C GLU A 65 -9.06 9.48 8.94
N SER A 66 -7.75 9.27 9.15
CA SER A 66 -6.77 10.35 9.33
C SER A 66 -5.69 10.37 8.25
N ALA A 67 -5.90 9.63 7.15
CA ALA A 67 -4.91 9.57 6.08
C ALA A 67 -4.80 10.92 5.34
N ARG A 68 -3.57 11.36 5.10
CA ARG A 68 -3.30 12.59 4.34
C ARG A 68 -3.30 12.29 2.85
N LEU A 69 -4.48 12.38 2.23
CA LEU A 69 -4.71 12.02 0.83
C LEU A 69 -5.20 13.21 -0.01
N CYS A 70 -4.83 13.22 -1.29
CA CYS A 70 -5.33 14.12 -2.33
C CYS A 70 -5.51 13.30 -3.62
N HIS A 71 -6.76 13.15 -4.05
CA HIS A 71 -7.09 12.33 -5.22
C HIS A 71 -6.65 13.02 -6.53
N GLU A 72 -6.48 14.33 -6.56
CA GLU A 72 -6.24 15.08 -7.79
C GLU A 72 -4.75 15.12 -8.13
N ARG A 73 -3.90 15.42 -7.14
CA ARG A 73 -2.49 15.72 -7.37
C ARG A 73 -1.62 15.43 -6.16
N HIS A 74 -0.30 15.44 -6.38
CA HIS A 74 0.67 15.44 -5.30
C HIS A 74 0.70 16.82 -4.63
N VAL A 75 0.63 16.85 -3.30
CA VAL A 75 0.58 18.06 -2.46
C VAL A 75 1.74 17.97 -1.45
N PRO A 76 2.84 18.72 -1.63
CA PRO A 76 4.00 18.67 -0.75
C PRO A 76 3.67 18.88 0.73
N GLU A 77 2.68 19.71 1.04
CA GLU A 77 2.22 20.03 2.40
C GLU A 77 1.56 18.84 3.10
N LEU A 78 1.06 17.86 2.34
CA LEU A 78 0.57 16.59 2.89
C LEU A 78 1.72 15.63 3.20
N ASN A 79 2.91 15.83 2.63
CA ASN A 79 4.08 15.04 2.95
C ASN A 79 4.58 15.34 4.38
N PHE A 80 4.99 14.30 5.11
CA PHE A 80 5.52 14.44 6.46
C PHE A 80 6.68 15.46 6.55
N PHE A 81 7.53 15.53 5.52
CA PHE A 81 8.66 16.46 5.45
C PHE A 81 8.34 17.76 4.69
N GLY A 82 7.12 17.94 4.18
CA GLY A 82 6.73 19.13 3.43
C GLY A 82 7.36 19.23 2.03
N VAL A 83 8.00 18.18 1.53
CA VAL A 83 8.71 18.17 0.25
C VAL A 83 8.28 17.00 -0.64
N ASN A 84 8.40 17.14 -1.96
CA ASN A 84 8.21 16.03 -2.87
C ASN A 84 9.50 15.20 -2.97
N ALA A 85 9.54 14.07 -2.25
CA ALA A 85 10.70 13.18 -2.17
C ALA A 85 10.58 11.91 -3.03
N SER A 86 9.54 11.78 -3.86
CA SER A 86 9.24 10.54 -4.59
C SER A 86 9.53 10.61 -6.09
N GLN A 87 10.14 9.55 -6.63
CA GLN A 87 10.17 9.29 -8.07
C GLN A 87 8.77 8.87 -8.55
N SER A 88 8.42 9.23 -9.79
CA SER A 88 7.13 8.86 -10.39
C SER A 88 7.02 7.35 -10.63
N LEU A 89 5.81 6.79 -10.61
CA LEU A 89 5.58 5.37 -10.86
C LEU A 89 6.14 4.91 -12.23
N THR A 90 6.16 5.78 -13.24
CA THR A 90 6.79 5.51 -14.54
C THR A 90 8.26 5.17 -14.39
N ILE A 91 9.02 5.95 -13.62
CA ILE A 91 10.45 5.69 -13.39
C ILE A 91 10.65 4.36 -12.67
N TRP A 92 9.78 4.02 -11.71
CA TRP A 92 9.84 2.73 -11.03
C TRP A 92 9.59 1.56 -11.98
N ARG A 93 8.65 1.70 -12.92
CA ARG A 93 8.36 0.70 -13.96
C ARG A 93 9.55 0.54 -14.91
N GLU A 94 10.12 1.64 -15.39
CA GLU A 94 11.32 1.62 -16.27
C GLU A 94 12.51 0.93 -15.63
N LYS A 95 12.66 1.07 -14.31
CA LYS A 95 13.73 0.42 -13.53
C LYS A 95 13.43 -1.04 -13.16
N GLY A 96 12.24 -1.56 -13.48
CA GLY A 96 11.83 -2.91 -13.10
C GLY A 96 11.61 -3.10 -11.60
N TRP A 97 11.35 -2.02 -10.85
CA TRP A 97 11.13 -2.07 -9.40
C TRP A 97 9.67 -2.34 -8.99
N ILE A 98 8.81 -2.61 -9.97
CA ILE A 98 7.39 -2.92 -9.73
C ILE A 98 7.17 -4.42 -9.87
N TYR A 99 6.66 -5.01 -8.79
CA TYR A 99 6.17 -6.38 -8.82
C TYR A 99 4.78 -6.42 -9.47
N ALA A 100 4.55 -7.39 -10.36
CA ALA A 100 3.35 -7.42 -11.21
C ALA A 100 2.05 -7.45 -10.41
N ASP A 101 2.02 -8.17 -9.29
CA ASP A 101 0.84 -8.25 -8.43
C ASP A 101 0.63 -6.99 -7.61
N ASP A 102 1.65 -6.15 -7.41
CA ASP A 102 1.63 -4.91 -6.63
C ASP A 102 2.00 -3.69 -7.50
N PRO A 103 1.12 -3.30 -8.44
CA PRO A 103 1.44 -2.27 -9.45
C PRO A 103 1.65 -0.87 -8.88
N ARG A 104 1.29 -0.63 -7.61
CA ARG A 104 1.57 0.63 -6.90
C ARG A 104 2.92 0.60 -6.19
N GLY A 105 3.63 -0.54 -6.22
CA GLY A 105 4.97 -0.70 -5.68
C GLY A 105 4.99 -1.20 -4.23
N TRP A 106 6.17 -1.07 -3.61
CA TRP A 106 6.49 -1.70 -2.33
C TRP A 106 5.51 -1.37 -1.19
N PHE A 107 4.91 -0.18 -1.17
CA PHE A 107 3.98 0.17 -0.10
C PHE A 107 2.66 -0.60 -0.23
N GLN A 108 2.15 -0.84 -1.43
CA GLN A 108 1.01 -1.73 -1.64
C GLN A 108 1.34 -3.16 -1.23
N TRP A 109 2.52 -3.64 -1.60
CA TRP A 109 3.02 -4.92 -1.13
C TRP A 109 2.99 -4.99 0.40
N TYR A 110 3.49 -3.95 1.07
CA TYR A 110 3.52 -3.89 2.53
C TYR A 110 2.11 -3.87 3.13
N CYS A 111 1.18 -3.07 2.60
CA CYS A 111 -0.22 -3.07 3.02
C CYS A 111 -0.82 -4.48 2.96
N ARG A 112 -0.63 -5.20 1.84
CA ARG A 112 -1.16 -6.56 1.66
C ARG A 112 -0.46 -7.58 2.55
N TYR A 113 0.85 -7.45 2.74
CA TYR A 113 1.62 -8.30 3.65
C TYR A 113 1.18 -8.12 5.10
N TYR A 114 0.95 -6.87 5.51
CA TYR A 114 0.39 -6.49 6.80
C TYR A 114 -1.02 -7.08 6.99
N MET A 115 -1.85 -7.05 5.95
CA MET A 115 -3.19 -7.67 5.97
C MET A 115 -3.17 -9.20 6.00
N GLY A 116 -2.00 -9.84 5.85
CA GLY A 116 -1.84 -11.29 5.95
C GLY A 116 -1.63 -12.03 4.62
N ARG A 117 -1.36 -11.32 3.51
CA ARG A 117 -0.98 -11.95 2.24
C ARG A 117 0.44 -12.52 2.34
N ARG A 118 0.66 -13.71 1.80
CA ARG A 118 1.99 -14.29 1.60
C ARG A 118 2.17 -14.64 0.12
N CYS A 119 3.31 -14.27 -0.44
CA CYS A 119 3.70 -14.60 -1.80
C CYS A 119 4.69 -15.76 -1.77
N SER A 120 4.77 -16.52 -2.86
CA SER A 120 5.90 -17.44 -3.06
C SER A 120 7.16 -16.62 -3.34
N ASP A 121 8.28 -17.05 -2.77
CA ASP A 121 9.61 -16.52 -3.08
C ASP A 121 10.06 -16.90 -4.50
#